data_AF-A0AAE1VNA4-F1
#
_entry.id   AF-A0AAE1VNA4-F1
#
_cell.length_a   1.000
_cell.length_b   1.000
_cell.length_c   1.000
_cell.angle_alpha   90.00
_cell.angle_beta   90.00
_cell.angle_gamma   90.00
#
_symmetry.space_group_name_H-M   'P 1'
#
loop_
_entity.id
_entity.type
_entity.pdbx_description
1 polymer ?
#
loop_
_entity_poly.entity_id
_entity_poly.type
_entity_poly.pdbx_seq_one_letter_code
_entity_poly.pdbx_strand_id
1 'polypeptide(L)'
;MKTNESIQDYMSRVFSIVKLMKSYGENISDEIVVAKVLRFLTNKFEHVVVAIEESKNLSDYSFDELIGSLLAHEDRLNKSHEKIEKKKLPK
;
A
#
# COMPACT_ATOMS: atom_id res chain seq x y z
N MET A 1 -6.70 5.63 2.33
CA MET A 1 -6.62 5.68 0.87
C MET A 1 -7.98 6.09 0.31
N LYS A 2 -8.03 6.95 -0.72
CA LYS A 2 -9.30 7.32 -1.37
C LYS A 2 -9.73 6.23 -2.35
N THR A 3 -11.02 6.14 -2.65
CA THR A 3 -11.54 5.26 -3.70
C THR A 3 -10.89 5.60 -5.04
N ASN A 4 -10.41 4.60 -5.78
CA ASN A 4 -9.72 4.72 -7.07
C ASN A 4 -8.39 5.50 -7.06
N GLU A 5 -7.86 5.84 -5.89
CA GLU A 5 -6.49 6.34 -5.78
C GLU A 5 -5.48 5.22 -6.11
N SER A 6 -4.36 5.54 -6.75
CA SER A 6 -3.27 4.57 -6.93
C SER A 6 -2.50 4.37 -5.62
N ILE A 7 -1.85 3.23 -5.44
CA ILE A 7 -0.96 3.03 -4.29
C ILE A 7 0.19 4.04 -4.29
N GLN A 8 0.73 4.38 -5.47
CA GLN A 8 1.81 5.35 -5.58
C GLN A 8 1.39 6.74 -5.09
N ASP A 9 0.20 7.22 -5.48
CA ASP A 9 -0.31 8.53 -5.04
C ASP A 9 -0.60 8.52 -3.54
N TYR A 10 -1.22 7.45 -3.04
CA TYR A 10 -1.49 7.30 -1.62
C TYR A 10 -0.19 7.32 -0.79
N MET A 11 0.82 6.54 -1.18
CA MET A 11 2.10 6.47 -0.47
C MET A 11 2.87 7.78 -0.52
N SER A 12 2.83 8.51 -1.64
CA SER A 12 3.45 9.83 -1.76
C SER A 12 2.88 10.83 -0.75
N ARG A 13 1.56 10.79 -0.52
CA ARG A 13 0.92 11.62 0.52
C ARG A 13 1.33 11.17 1.93
N VAL A 14 1.34 9.86 2.21
CA VAL A 14 1.77 9.33 3.51
C VAL A 14 3.21 9.74 3.80
N PHE A 15 4.12 9.58 2.84
CA PHE A 15 5.51 9.97 2.96
C PHE A 15 5.67 11.47 3.27
N SER A 16 4.90 12.32 2.57
CA SER A 16 4.92 13.76 2.80
C SER A 16 4.48 14.13 4.22
N ILE A 17 3.44 13.46 4.74
CA ILE A 17 2.95 13.65 6.12
C ILE A 17 3.99 13.18 7.13
N VAL A 18 4.54 11.98 6.98
CA VAL A 18 5.57 11.44 7.88
C VAL A 18 6.80 12.34 7.90
N LYS A 19 7.23 12.82 6.73
CA LYS A 19 8.35 13.78 6.62
C LYS A 19 8.04 15.08 7.38
N LEU A 20 6.83 15.62 7.24
CA LEU A 20 6.41 16.83 7.93
C LEU A 20 6.40 16.63 9.46
N MET A 21 5.82 15.54 9.95
CA MET A 21 5.77 15.26 11.39
C MET A 21 7.18 15.05 11.97
N LYS A 22 8.05 14.32 11.26
CA LYS A 22 9.48 14.20 11.63
C LYS A 22 10.18 15.56 11.68
N SER A 23 9.84 16.48 10.77
CA SER A 23 10.40 17.85 10.79
C SER A 23 9.97 18.68 12.00
N TYR A 24 8.85 18.33 12.63
CA TYR A 24 8.39 18.92 13.89
C TYR A 24 8.97 18.24 15.15
N GLY A 25 9.89 17.29 14.97
CA GLY A 25 10.53 16.57 16.08
C GLY A 25 9.74 15.37 16.58
N GLU A 26 8.67 14.96 15.88
CA GLU A 26 7.96 13.74 16.23
C GLU A 26 8.81 12.50 15.90
N ASN A 27 8.96 11.60 16.86
CA ASN A 27 9.58 10.30 16.63
C ASN A 27 8.54 9.31 16.10
N ILE A 28 8.45 9.21 14.78
CA ILE A 28 7.57 8.26 14.11
C ILE A 28 8.36 7.05 13.63
N SER A 29 8.15 5.91 14.28
CA SER A 29 8.69 4.61 13.88
C SER A 29 7.95 4.04 12.67
N ASP A 30 8.64 3.17 11.94
CA ASP A 30 8.07 2.47 10.79
C ASP A 30 6.86 1.62 11.19
N GLU A 31 6.92 0.94 12.34
CA GLU A 31 5.80 0.17 12.90
C GLU A 31 4.51 1.01 13.00
N ILE A 32 4.61 2.26 13.47
CA ILE A 32 3.46 3.18 13.57
C ILE A 32 2.93 3.52 12.17
N VAL A 33 3.82 3.81 11.21
CA VAL A 33 3.42 4.16 9.84
C VAL A 33 2.77 2.97 9.16
N VAL A 34 3.40 1.80 9.23
CA VAL A 34 2.94 0.54 8.65
C VAL A 34 1.56 0.18 9.17
N ALA A 35 1.35 0.17 10.49
CA ALA A 35 0.06 -0.12 11.09
C ALA A 35 -1.03 0.86 10.65
N LYS A 36 -0.71 2.16 10.54
CA LYS A 36 -1.64 3.18 10.04
C LYS A 36 -1.98 2.95 8.57
N VAL A 37 -0.99 2.66 7.72
CA VAL A 37 -1.23 2.41 6.30
C VAL A 37 -2.14 1.21 6.13
N LEU A 38 -1.83 0.08 6.75
CA LEU A 38 -2.64 -1.15 6.66
C LEU A 38 -4.10 -0.90 7.08
N ARG A 39 -4.30 -0.20 8.22
CA ARG A 39 -5.64 0.15 8.73
C ARG A 39 -6.45 1.05 7.79
N PHE A 40 -5.81 1.89 6.98
CA PHE A 40 -6.49 2.87 6.13
C PHE A 40 -6.45 2.53 4.63
N LEU A 41 -5.97 1.35 4.26
CA LEU A 41 -6.13 0.84 2.90
C LEU A 41 -7.62 0.63 2.57
N THR A 42 -7.96 0.68 1.29
CA THR A 42 -9.33 0.38 0.84
C THR A 42 -9.56 -1.13 0.83
N ASN A 43 -10.82 -1.56 0.92
CA ASN A 43 -11.21 -2.98 0.88
C ASN A 43 -10.67 -3.76 -0.33
N LYS A 44 -10.26 -3.08 -1.42
CA LYS A 44 -9.56 -3.68 -2.56
C LYS A 44 -8.27 -4.40 -2.16
N PHE A 45 -7.67 -4.03 -1.03
CA PHE A 45 -6.41 -4.58 -0.51
C PHE A 45 -6.61 -5.39 0.77
N GLU A 46 -7.84 -5.70 1.18
CA GLU A 46 -8.14 -6.41 2.42
C GLU A 46 -7.36 -7.74 2.53
N HIS A 47 -7.34 -8.52 1.44
CA HIS A 47 -6.59 -9.78 1.39
C HIS A 47 -5.07 -9.59 1.49
N VAL A 48 -4.55 -8.44 1.07
CA VAL A 48 -3.13 -8.11 1.23
C VAL A 48 -2.84 -7.73 2.68
N VAL A 49 -3.74 -6.98 3.32
CA VAL A 49 -3.63 -6.63 4.74
C VAL A 49 -3.58 -7.89 5.59
N VAL A 50 -4.56 -8.79 5.43
CA VAL A 50 -4.60 -10.08 6.15
C VAL A 50 -3.32 -10.88 5.94
N ALA A 51 -2.86 -11.02 4.69
CA ALA A 51 -1.64 -11.77 4.41
C ALA A 51 -0.39 -11.16 5.06
N ILE A 52 -0.28 -9.84 5.15
CA ILE A 52 0.83 -9.16 5.83
C ILE A 52 0.73 -9.38 7.34
N GLU A 53 -0.45 -9.18 7.94
CA GLU A 53 -0.68 -9.34 9.38
C GLU A 53 -0.44 -10.79 9.85
N GLU A 54 -0.73 -11.78 9.01
CA GLU A 54 -0.49 -13.19 9.32
C GLU A 54 0.98 -13.62 9.13
N SER A 55 1.73 -12.98 8.24
CA SER A 55 3.07 -13.45 7.82
C SER A 55 4.24 -12.60 8.31
N LYS A 56 3.99 -11.39 8.82
CA LYS A 56 5.02 -10.43 9.23
C LYS A 56 4.83 -9.97 10.66
N ASN A 57 5.94 -9.69 11.34
CA ASN A 57 5.90 -8.94 12.59
C ASN A 57 6.03 -7.44 12.27
N LEU A 58 5.06 -6.63 12.66
CA LEU A 58 5.09 -5.20 12.29
C LEU A 58 6.25 -4.43 12.93
N SER A 59 6.85 -4.94 14.01
CA SER A 59 8.00 -4.32 14.66
C SER A 59 9.32 -4.52 13.88
N ASP A 60 9.39 -5.49 12.95
CA ASP A 60 10.57 -5.73 12.08
C ASP A 60 10.31 -5.44 10.59
N TYR A 61 9.07 -5.07 10.25
CA TYR A 61 8.65 -4.79 8.89
C TYR A 61 8.80 -3.31 8.56
N SER A 62 9.68 -3.00 7.61
CA SER A 62 9.99 -1.62 7.26
C SER A 62 8.91 -0.96 6.41
N PHE A 63 8.86 0.38 6.45
CA PHE A 63 7.92 1.13 5.63
C PHE A 63 8.19 0.94 4.12
N ASP A 64 9.45 0.85 3.72
CA ASP A 64 9.83 0.63 2.33
C ASP A 64 9.41 -0.76 1.80
N GLU A 65 9.52 -1.80 2.62
CA GLU A 65 9.05 -3.15 2.26
C GLU A 65 7.53 -3.19 2.08
N LEU A 66 6.77 -2.46 2.91
CA LEU A 66 5.33 -2.31 2.75
C LEU A 66 4.99 -1.63 1.42
N ILE A 67 5.66 -0.54 1.07
CA ILE A 67 5.47 0.16 -0.20
C ILE A 67 5.72 -0.80 -1.38
N GLY A 68 6.85 -1.52 -1.36
CA GLY A 68 7.20 -2.48 -2.41
C GLY A 68 6.16 -3.58 -2.57
N SER A 69 5.65 -4.11 -1.46
CA SER A 69 4.64 -5.18 -1.46
C SER A 69 3.31 -4.73 -2.07
N LEU A 70 2.86 -3.52 -1.72
CA LEU A 70 1.60 -2.95 -2.21
C LEU A 70 1.70 -2.54 -3.68
N LEU A 71 2.80 -1.91 -4.10
CA LEU A 71 3.03 -1.55 -5.51
C LEU A 71 3.08 -2.80 -6.40
N ALA A 72 3.80 -3.83 -5.98
CA ALA A 72 3.87 -5.09 -6.71
C ALA A 72 2.50 -5.77 -6.82
N HIS A 73 1.65 -5.64 -5.79
CA HIS A 73 0.29 -6.17 -5.83
C HIS A 73 -0.60 -5.38 -6.79
N GLU A 74 -0.56 -4.04 -6.75
CA GLU A 74 -1.32 -3.18 -7.66
C GLU A 74 -0.95 -3.43 -9.13
N ASP A 75 0.35 -3.56 -9.44
CA ASP A 75 0.83 -3.89 -10.78
C ASP A 75 0.28 -5.25 -11.28
N ARG A 76 0.27 -6.28 -10.43
CA ARG A 76 -0.33 -7.59 -10.77
C ARG A 76 -1.83 -7.49 -11.02
N LEU A 77 -2.57 -6.74 -10.21
CA LEU A 77 -3.99 -6.52 -10.40
C LEU A 77 -4.26 -5.81 -11.73
N ASN A 78 -3.51 -4.76 -12.06
CA ASN A 78 -3.68 -4.01 -13.30
C ASN A 78 -3.38 -4.88 -14.53
N LYS A 79 -2.28 -5.63 -14.51
CA LYS A 79 -1.94 -6.59 -15.58
C LYS A 79 -2.99 -7.68 -15.75
N SER A 80 -3.63 -8.14 -14.67
CA SER A 80 -4.70 -9.13 -14.75
C SER A 80 -5.95 -8.56 -15.42
N HIS A 81 -6.32 -7.32 -15.12
CA HIS A 81 -7.43 -6.61 -15.77
C HIS A 81 -7.19 -6.39 -17.26
N GLU A 82 -6.00 -5.94 -17.66
CA GLU A 82 -5.65 -5.77 -19.09
C GLU A 82 -5.77 -7.07 -19.90
N LYS A 83 -5.37 -8.20 -19.30
CA LYS A 83 -5.51 -9.52 -19.93
C LYS A 83 -6.97 -9.93 -20.10
N ILE A 84 -7.85 -9.51 -19.21
CA ILE A 84 -9.29 -9.81 -19.29
C ILE A 84 -9.95 -8.94 -20.37
N GLU A 85 -9.61 -7.66 -20.48
CA GLU A 85 -10.15 -6.76 -21.51
C GLU A 85 -9.73 -7.17 -22.92
N LYS A 86 -8.46 -7.54 -23.14
CA LYS A 86 -7.99 -8.03 -24.44
C LYS A 86 -8.66 -9.32 -24.91
N LYS A 87 -9.21 -10.12 -23.99
CA LYS A 87 -9.99 -11.34 -24.33
C LYS A 87 -11.44 -11.05 -24.69
N LYS A 88 -11.97 -9.86 -24.35
CA LYS A 88 -13.35 -9.46 -24.63
C LYS A 88 -13.54 -8.75 -25.97
N LEU A 89 -12.47 -8.35 -26.64
CA LEU A 89 -12.55 -7.73 -27.97
C LEU A 89 -12.70 -8.84 -29.04
N PRO A 90 -13.79 -8.89 -29.82
CA PRO A 90 -13.92 -9.86 -30.90
C PRO A 90 -12.87 -9.57 -31.98
N LYS A 91 -12.28 -10.65 -32.52
CA LYS A 91 -11.42 -10.60 -33.70
C LYS A 91 -12.20 -10.16 -34.93
#